data_AF-A0A2N1H7G5-F1
#
_entry.id   AF-A0A2N1H7G5-F1
#
_cell.length_a   1.000
_cell.length_b   1.000
_cell.length_c   1.000
_cell.angle_alpha   90.00
_cell.angle_beta   90.00
_cell.angle_gamma   90.00
#
_symmetry.space_group_name_H-M   'P 1'
#
loop_
_entity.id
_entity.type
_entity.pdbx_description
1 polymer ?
#
loop_
_entity_poly.entity_id
_entity_poly.type
_entity_poly.pdbx_seq_one_letter_code
_entity_poly.pdbx_strand_id
1 'polypeptide(L)'
;YNRHRYYDPRLGRYLTPDPVKLAGGLNQYQYVPNPTGWVDPLGLNSNCPPPNRPGCEVPGGIGSARVDKGEPDVPAIAHDIDPQTLKRVHTIEGKTSTKTVEDYKSQMRNGYDSVEPIDVIEHDGHLYILNGHHRAAAARQTSTNVTIRLITDLTKYDRTLNSIEDVLKSANNVGLDRLEHRRRR
;
A
#
# COMPACT_ATOMS: atom_id res chain seq x y z
N TYR A 1 -21.45 40.94 -8.18
CA TYR A 1 -20.94 40.47 -9.49
C TYR A 1 -19.54 39.94 -9.25
N ASN A 2 -19.29 38.65 -9.51
CA ASN A 2 -17.98 38.04 -9.31
C ASN A 2 -17.32 37.80 -10.67
N ARG A 3 -16.01 38.06 -10.76
CA ARG A 3 -15.27 38.14 -12.03
C ARG A 3 -15.48 36.93 -12.96
N HIS A 4 -15.63 35.73 -12.42
CA HIS A 4 -15.72 34.49 -13.20
C HIS A 4 -17.10 33.82 -13.16
N ARG A 5 -18.05 34.32 -12.35
CA ARG A 5 -19.37 33.68 -12.16
C ARG A 5 -20.47 34.70 -11.87
N TYR A 6 -21.66 34.44 -12.41
CA TYR A 6 -22.86 35.22 -12.14
C TYR A 6 -23.57 34.70 -10.89
N TYR A 7 -23.73 35.58 -9.89
CA TYR A 7 -24.41 35.28 -8.62
C TYR A 7 -25.86 35.77 -8.65
N ASP A 8 -26.79 34.92 -8.23
CA ASP A 8 -28.19 35.29 -8.02
C ASP A 8 -28.45 35.52 -6.52
N PRO A 9 -28.68 36.78 -6.08
CA PRO A 9 -28.93 37.09 -4.67
C PRO A 9 -30.27 36.56 -4.16
N ARG A 10 -31.25 36.25 -5.04
CA ARG A 10 -32.55 35.69 -4.62
C ARG A 10 -32.43 34.22 -4.23
N LEU A 11 -31.51 33.51 -4.88
CA LEU A 11 -31.28 32.07 -4.67
C LEU A 11 -30.07 31.76 -3.80
N GLY A 12 -29.22 32.76 -3.53
CA GLY A 12 -28.03 32.60 -2.69
C GLY A 12 -26.94 31.74 -3.33
N ARG A 13 -26.89 31.61 -4.65
CA ARG A 13 -26.00 30.69 -5.38
C ARG A 13 -25.55 31.22 -6.74
N TYR A 14 -24.55 30.57 -7.34
CA TYR A 14 -24.12 30.85 -8.70
C TYR A 14 -25.07 30.24 -9.74
N LEU A 15 -25.24 30.92 -10.86
CA LEU A 15 -26.07 30.47 -12.00
C LEU A 15 -25.30 29.55 -12.96
N THR A 16 -23.97 29.64 -12.95
CA THR A 16 -23.08 28.88 -13.82
C THR A 16 -22.22 27.93 -12.98
N PRO A 17 -22.00 26.68 -13.43
CA PRO A 17 -21.16 25.73 -12.72
C PRO A 17 -19.70 26.22 -12.65
N ASP A 18 -19.02 25.89 -11.55
CA ASP A 18 -17.62 26.29 -11.31
C ASP A 18 -16.68 25.73 -12.41
N PRO A 19 -15.93 26.59 -13.13
CA PRO A 19 -14.96 26.13 -14.13
C PRO A 19 -13.84 25.27 -13.55
N VAL A 20 -13.58 25.35 -12.24
CA VAL A 20 -12.59 24.52 -11.53
C VAL A 20 -13.11 23.11 -11.19
N LYS A 21 -14.36 22.80 -11.60
CA LYS A 21 -15.01 21.48 -11.47
C LYS A 21 -14.95 20.97 -10.02
N LEU A 22 -14.48 19.75 -9.81
CA LEU A 22 -14.44 19.06 -8.52
C LEU A 22 -13.50 19.71 -7.49
N ALA A 23 -12.55 20.56 -7.92
CA ALA A 23 -11.69 21.30 -7.00
C ALA A 23 -12.40 22.48 -6.32
N GLY A 24 -13.59 22.85 -6.80
CA GLY A 24 -14.44 23.92 -6.26
C GLY A 24 -15.32 23.46 -5.09
N GLY A 25 -15.18 22.19 -4.68
CA GLY A 25 -16.09 21.50 -3.79
C GLY A 25 -17.15 20.67 -4.54
N LEU A 26 -17.88 19.85 -3.78
CA LEU A 26 -18.88 18.94 -4.34
C LEU A 26 -20.06 19.68 -5.00
N ASN A 27 -20.36 20.90 -4.54
CA ASN A 27 -21.45 21.71 -5.06
C ASN A 27 -20.93 22.84 -5.96
N GLN A 28 -20.95 22.59 -7.27
CA GLN A 28 -20.41 23.49 -8.31
C GLN A 28 -21.15 24.84 -8.43
N TYR A 29 -22.30 24.98 -7.77
CA TYR A 29 -23.11 26.21 -7.79
C TYR A 29 -23.07 26.96 -6.45
N GLN A 30 -22.37 26.45 -5.44
CA GLN A 30 -22.37 27.04 -4.10
C GLN A 30 -21.57 28.34 -4.05
N TYR A 31 -22.16 29.37 -3.45
CA TYR A 31 -21.50 30.67 -3.26
C TYR A 31 -20.40 30.59 -2.20
N VAL A 32 -20.78 30.38 -0.94
CA VAL A 32 -19.86 30.22 0.19
C VAL A 32 -20.53 29.29 1.22
N PRO A 33 -19.78 28.44 1.96
CA PRO A 33 -20.35 27.59 3.00
C PRO A 33 -21.04 28.36 4.13
N ASN A 34 -20.56 29.58 4.44
CA ASN A 34 -21.16 30.47 5.44
C ASN A 34 -21.21 31.93 4.94
N PRO A 35 -22.35 32.42 4.41
CA PRO A 35 -22.47 33.75 3.83
C PRO A 35 -22.53 34.90 4.87
N THR A 36 -22.60 34.61 6.17
CA THR A 36 -22.66 35.65 7.23
C THR A 36 -21.30 36.19 7.67
N GLY A 37 -20.19 35.53 7.31
CA GLY A 37 -18.84 35.98 7.66
C GLY A 37 -17.80 35.90 6.54
N TRP A 38 -18.17 35.34 5.38
CA TRP A 38 -17.24 35.02 4.31
C TRP A 38 -17.80 35.52 2.98
N VAL A 39 -17.00 36.29 2.24
CA VAL A 39 -17.30 36.81 0.91
C VAL A 39 -16.24 36.23 -0.03
N ASP A 40 -16.65 35.52 -1.09
CA ASP A 40 -15.76 35.03 -2.16
C ASP A 40 -15.63 36.12 -3.24
N PRO A 41 -14.55 36.92 -3.29
CA PRO A 41 -14.45 38.05 -4.21
C PRO A 41 -14.00 37.62 -5.62
N LEU A 42 -13.35 36.45 -5.74
CA LEU A 42 -12.79 35.95 -7.01
C LEU A 42 -13.73 35.01 -7.75
N GLY A 43 -14.71 34.42 -7.06
CA GLY A 43 -15.64 33.47 -7.66
C GLY A 43 -14.95 32.14 -7.96
N LEU A 44 -13.94 31.76 -7.19
CA LEU A 44 -13.14 30.54 -7.38
C LEU A 44 -13.01 29.91 -5.99
N ASN A 45 -13.90 28.99 -5.63
CA ASN A 45 -13.86 28.41 -4.29
C ASN A 45 -12.75 27.35 -4.21
N SER A 46 -11.52 27.81 -4.01
CA SER A 46 -10.38 27.02 -3.54
C SER A 46 -9.54 27.92 -2.66
N ASN A 47 -10.03 28.23 -1.46
CA ASN A 47 -9.25 28.98 -0.48
C ASN A 47 -8.18 28.06 0.12
N CYS A 48 -7.09 27.85 -0.61
CA CYS A 48 -5.82 27.39 -0.06
C CYS A 48 -4.74 28.39 -0.48
N PRO A 49 -4.31 29.30 0.42
CA PRO A 49 -3.03 29.98 0.24
C PRO A 49 -1.88 28.97 0.40
N PRO A 50 -0.68 29.25 -0.16
CA PRO A 50 0.45 28.34 -0.16
C PRO A 50 0.89 27.91 1.25
N PRO A 51 1.53 26.73 1.38
CA PRO A 51 1.76 26.08 2.66
C PRO A 51 2.87 26.82 3.41
N ASN A 52 2.53 27.67 4.39
CA ASN A 52 3.41 28.07 5.53
C ASN A 52 2.80 29.14 6.47
N ARG A 53 1.52 29.05 6.85
CA ARG A 53 0.99 29.85 7.99
C ARG A 53 0.07 29.01 8.90
N PRO A 54 0.34 28.94 10.21
CA PRO A 54 -0.58 28.31 11.17
C PRO A 54 -1.70 29.30 11.52
N GLY A 55 -2.96 28.90 11.34
CA GLY A 55 -4.09 29.77 11.72
C GLY A 55 -5.49 29.41 11.23
N CYS A 56 -5.70 28.30 10.50
CA CYS A 56 -7.04 27.92 10.04
C CYS A 56 -7.35 26.46 10.39
N GLU A 57 -7.90 26.22 11.58
CA GLU A 57 -8.63 24.98 11.88
C GLU A 57 -10.12 25.21 11.62
N VAL A 58 -10.70 24.43 10.71
CA VAL A 58 -12.15 24.37 10.46
C VAL A 58 -12.73 23.19 11.25
N PRO A 59 -13.59 23.41 12.27
CA PRO A 59 -14.24 22.32 12.97
C PRO A 59 -15.51 21.91 12.20
N GLY A 60 -15.58 20.65 11.75
CA GLY A 60 -16.84 20.07 11.25
C GLY A 60 -16.80 19.36 9.89
N GLY A 61 -15.66 18.84 9.43
CA GLY A 61 -15.61 17.99 8.23
C GLY A 61 -16.07 16.56 8.51
N ILE A 62 -17.34 16.24 8.24
CA ILE A 62 -17.81 14.86 8.15
C ILE A 62 -17.12 14.19 6.95
N GLY A 63 -16.29 13.19 7.28
CA GLY A 63 -15.75 12.13 6.43
C GLY A 63 -15.82 12.31 4.93
N SER A 64 -14.80 12.94 4.35
CA SER A 64 -14.49 12.81 2.92
C SER A 64 -14.28 11.32 2.60
N ALA A 65 -15.11 10.79 1.72
CA ALA A 65 -14.84 9.52 1.05
C ALA A 65 -13.44 9.58 0.44
N ARG A 66 -12.54 8.73 0.94
CA ARG A 66 -11.19 8.56 0.39
C ARG A 66 -11.32 7.93 -0.99
N VAL A 67 -11.12 8.74 -2.02
CA VAL A 67 -10.77 8.24 -3.35
C VAL A 67 -9.26 8.33 -3.46
N ASP A 68 -8.60 7.23 -3.09
CA ASP A 68 -7.16 7.07 -3.22
C ASP A 68 -6.87 6.72 -4.69
N LYS A 69 -6.55 7.73 -5.52
CA LYS A 69 -6.06 7.55 -6.90
C LYS A 69 -4.60 8.03 -7.02
N GLY A 70 -3.74 7.41 -6.24
CA GLY A 70 -2.32 7.69 -6.20
C GLY A 70 -1.74 7.11 -4.93
N GLU A 71 -1.62 5.79 -4.90
CA GLU A 71 -0.84 5.10 -3.88
C GLU A 71 0.57 5.69 -3.90
N PRO A 72 1.08 6.26 -2.80
CA PRO A 72 2.47 6.69 -2.76
C PRO A 72 3.37 5.46 -2.92
N ASP A 73 4.44 5.57 -3.72
CA ASP A 73 5.59 4.67 -3.68
C ASP A 73 6.31 4.83 -2.32
N VAL A 74 5.64 4.45 -1.23
CA VAL A 74 6.31 4.15 0.02
C VAL A 74 7.13 2.88 -0.21
N PRO A 75 8.32 2.74 0.39
CA PRO A 75 8.97 1.44 0.43
C PRO A 75 7.96 0.49 1.07
N ALA A 76 7.38 -0.39 0.26
CA ALA A 76 6.23 -1.21 0.62
C ALA A 76 6.68 -2.37 1.52
N ILE A 77 7.29 -1.98 2.64
CA ILE A 77 7.65 -2.85 3.73
C ILE A 77 6.40 -2.93 4.59
N ALA A 78 5.76 -4.10 4.55
CA ALA A 78 4.59 -4.38 5.34
C ALA A 78 4.99 -5.35 6.47
N HIS A 79 4.54 -5.04 7.68
CA HIS A 79 4.76 -5.84 8.88
C HIS A 79 3.54 -6.72 9.15
N ASP A 80 3.71 -7.69 10.05
CA ASP A 80 2.63 -8.53 10.57
C ASP A 80 1.85 -9.36 9.53
N ILE A 81 2.54 -9.81 8.48
CA ILE A 81 1.91 -10.63 7.44
C ILE A 81 1.95 -12.10 7.81
N ASP A 82 0.82 -12.77 7.62
CA ASP A 82 0.71 -14.21 7.77
C ASP A 82 1.51 -14.92 6.66
N PRO A 83 2.55 -15.70 7.00
CA PRO A 83 3.38 -16.39 6.03
C PRO A 83 2.63 -17.45 5.20
N GLN A 84 1.43 -17.87 5.62
CA GLN A 84 0.58 -18.79 4.83
C GLN A 84 0.00 -18.15 3.57
N THR A 85 -0.16 -16.81 3.56
CA THR A 85 -0.69 -16.07 2.41
C THR A 85 0.31 -15.98 1.25
N LEU A 86 1.61 -16.15 1.55
CA LEU A 86 2.69 -16.02 0.58
C LEU A 86 2.79 -17.28 -0.28
N LYS A 87 2.89 -17.12 -1.61
CA LYS A 87 3.15 -18.19 -2.57
C LYS A 87 4.64 -18.41 -2.75
N ARG A 88 5.07 -19.67 -2.75
CA ARG A 88 6.47 -20.04 -3.01
C ARG A 88 6.75 -19.97 -4.51
N VAL A 89 7.99 -19.62 -4.84
CA VAL A 89 8.50 -19.58 -6.22
C VAL A 89 9.61 -20.61 -6.41
N HIS A 90 10.40 -20.90 -5.36
CA HIS A 90 11.48 -21.89 -5.40
C HIS A 90 11.20 -23.10 -4.50
N THR A 91 11.72 -24.27 -4.89
CA THR A 91 11.65 -25.50 -4.10
C THR A 91 12.60 -25.42 -2.90
N ILE A 92 12.14 -25.91 -1.75
CA ILE A 92 12.98 -26.05 -0.56
C ILE A 92 13.13 -27.54 -0.27
N GLU A 93 14.29 -28.08 -0.63
CA GLU A 93 14.60 -29.50 -0.43
C GLU A 93 16.05 -29.72 0.02
N GLY A 94 16.30 -30.91 0.58
CA GLY A 94 17.63 -31.35 1.00
C GLY A 94 18.02 -30.99 2.44
N LYS A 95 19.13 -31.59 2.89
CA LYS A 95 19.63 -31.51 4.27
C LYS A 95 20.07 -30.11 4.67
N THR A 96 20.72 -29.39 3.75
CA THR A 96 21.17 -28.01 3.96
C THR A 96 19.99 -27.08 4.21
N SER A 97 19.01 -27.10 3.31
CA SER A 97 17.77 -26.33 3.44
C SER A 97 17.01 -26.66 4.72
N THR A 98 16.92 -27.95 5.07
CA THR A 98 16.27 -28.37 6.32
C THR A 98 16.97 -27.79 7.55
N LYS A 99 18.30 -27.81 7.58
CA LYS A 99 19.08 -27.21 8.67
C LYS A 99 18.85 -25.70 8.77
N THR A 100 18.84 -25.00 7.63
CA THR A 100 18.59 -23.55 7.58
C THR A 100 17.18 -23.19 8.09
N VAL A 101 16.15 -23.97 7.70
CA VAL A 101 14.78 -23.75 8.19
C VAL A 101 14.69 -23.96 9.70
N GLU A 102 15.33 -25.01 10.23
CA GLU A 102 15.30 -25.30 11.68
C GLU A 102 16.08 -24.24 12.50
N ASP A 103 17.12 -23.66 11.92
CA ASP A 103 17.83 -22.53 12.53
C ASP A 103 16.94 -21.29 12.61
N TYR A 104 16.32 -20.89 11.50
CA TYR A 104 15.34 -19.78 11.51
C TYR A 104 14.17 -20.02 12.46
N LYS A 105 13.68 -21.26 12.53
CA LYS A 105 12.64 -21.66 13.48
C LYS A 105 13.06 -21.46 14.93
N SER A 106 14.32 -21.77 15.24
CA SER A 106 14.89 -21.56 16.57
C SER A 106 15.04 -20.07 16.88
N GLN A 107 15.48 -19.26 15.91
CA GLN A 107 15.52 -17.80 16.04
C GLN A 107 14.12 -17.23 16.26
N MET A 108 13.11 -17.69 15.51
CA MET A 108 11.73 -17.24 15.63
C MET A 108 11.12 -17.52 17.01
N ARG A 109 11.49 -18.63 17.65
CA ARG A 109 11.06 -18.95 19.03
C ARG A 109 11.71 -18.05 20.08
N ASN A 110 12.90 -17.53 19.82
CA ASN A 110 13.72 -16.77 20.77
C ASN A 110 13.58 -15.24 20.61
N GLY A 111 12.71 -14.78 19.71
CA GLY A 111 12.58 -13.38 19.33
C GLY A 111 13.10 -13.17 17.91
N TYR A 112 12.15 -13.16 16.96
CA TYR A 112 12.45 -12.99 15.55
C TYR A 112 12.82 -11.53 15.26
N ASP A 113 14.03 -11.28 14.74
CA ASP A 113 14.44 -9.94 14.37
C ASP A 113 13.82 -9.55 13.01
N SER A 114 12.96 -8.53 13.02
CA SER A 114 12.21 -8.07 11.84
C SER A 114 13.05 -7.26 10.85
N VAL A 115 14.36 -7.13 11.12
CA VAL A 115 15.31 -6.30 10.35
C VAL A 115 15.52 -6.79 8.92
N GLU A 116 15.37 -8.09 8.68
CA GLU A 116 15.51 -8.67 7.34
C GLU A 116 14.13 -9.04 6.75
N PRO A 117 13.56 -8.19 5.88
CA PRO A 117 12.27 -8.46 5.28
C PRO A 117 12.34 -9.60 4.25
N ILE A 118 11.20 -10.24 4.01
CA ILE A 118 11.02 -11.19 2.90
C ILE A 118 10.69 -10.39 1.65
N ASP A 119 11.54 -10.47 0.63
CA ASP A 119 11.28 -9.81 -0.63
C ASP A 119 10.21 -10.59 -1.41
N VAL A 120 9.13 -9.91 -1.77
CA VAL A 120 7.99 -10.48 -2.48
C VAL A 120 7.56 -9.59 -3.64
N ILE A 121 6.86 -10.16 -4.61
CA ILE A 121 6.18 -9.42 -5.66
C ILE A 121 4.68 -9.72 -5.62
N GLU A 122 3.87 -8.70 -5.87
CA GLU A 122 2.43 -8.85 -6.00
C GLU A 122 2.04 -9.09 -7.46
N HIS A 123 1.18 -10.08 -7.69
CA HIS A 123 0.54 -10.32 -8.98
C HIS A 123 -0.86 -10.92 -8.76
N ASP A 124 -1.87 -10.34 -9.41
CA ASP A 124 -3.29 -10.75 -9.29
C ASP A 124 -3.78 -10.88 -7.83
N GLY A 125 -3.36 -9.98 -6.95
CA GLY A 125 -3.72 -10.01 -5.52
C GLY A 125 -3.05 -11.14 -4.72
N HIS A 126 -2.03 -11.78 -5.29
CA HIS A 126 -1.22 -12.79 -4.61
C HIS A 126 0.22 -12.34 -4.47
N LEU A 127 0.81 -12.65 -3.32
CA LEU A 127 2.21 -12.34 -3.01
C LEU A 127 3.10 -13.54 -3.32
N TYR A 128 4.09 -13.36 -4.18
CA TYR A 128 5.05 -14.38 -4.60
C TYR A 128 6.41 -14.09 -3.97
N ILE A 129 6.98 -15.08 -3.26
CA ILE A 129 8.25 -14.95 -2.57
C ILE A 129 9.40 -14.97 -3.58
N LEU A 130 10.10 -13.86 -3.71
CA LEU A 130 11.30 -13.74 -4.54
C LEU A 130 12.53 -14.23 -3.79
N ASN A 131 12.69 -13.82 -2.52
CA ASN A 131 13.76 -14.29 -1.64
C ASN A 131 13.25 -14.57 -0.22
N GLY A 132 14.04 -15.33 0.54
CA GLY A 132 13.69 -15.66 1.93
C GLY A 132 12.77 -16.88 2.07
N HIS A 133 12.78 -17.82 1.12
CA HIS A 133 11.93 -19.02 1.15
C HIS A 133 12.11 -19.85 2.43
N HIS A 134 13.35 -20.08 2.92
CA HIS A 134 13.59 -20.84 4.16
C HIS A 134 12.98 -20.16 5.39
N ARG A 135 13.03 -18.84 5.44
CA ARG A 135 12.43 -18.02 6.50
C ARG A 135 10.93 -18.02 6.42
N ALA A 136 10.35 -17.83 5.23
CA ALA A 136 8.91 -18.00 5.03
C ALA A 136 8.45 -19.39 5.46
N ALA A 137 9.20 -20.45 5.12
CA ALA A 137 8.88 -21.82 5.52
C ALA A 137 8.99 -22.04 7.03
N ALA A 138 10.02 -21.48 7.68
CA ALA A 138 10.15 -21.51 9.13
C ALA A 138 8.98 -20.78 9.81
N ALA A 139 8.63 -19.58 9.31
CA ALA A 139 7.53 -18.78 9.81
C ALA A 139 6.18 -19.48 9.70
N ARG A 140 5.93 -20.20 8.58
CA ARG A 140 4.75 -21.05 8.42
C ARG A 140 4.67 -22.15 9.46
N GLN A 141 5.80 -22.74 9.85
CA GLN A 141 5.83 -23.79 10.88
C GLN A 141 5.64 -23.25 12.30
N THR A 142 6.07 -22.01 12.57
CA THR A 142 5.96 -21.38 13.89
C THR A 142 4.72 -20.50 14.03
N SER A 143 3.99 -20.25 12.94
CA SER A 143 2.89 -19.27 12.88
C SER A 143 3.32 -17.89 13.36
N THR A 144 4.57 -17.51 13.04
CA THR A 144 5.11 -16.20 13.36
C THR A 144 4.88 -15.26 12.19
N ASN A 145 4.32 -14.10 12.45
CA ASN A 145 4.16 -13.09 11.43
C ASN A 145 5.53 -12.60 10.94
N VAL A 146 5.58 -12.24 9.66
CA VAL A 146 6.81 -11.81 8.99
C VAL A 146 6.66 -10.41 8.44
N THR A 147 7.80 -9.72 8.34
CA THR A 147 7.89 -8.48 7.58
C THR A 147 8.23 -8.82 6.14
N ILE A 148 7.50 -8.25 5.19
CA ILE A 148 7.81 -8.37 3.76
C ILE A 148 8.31 -7.04 3.22
N ARG A 149 8.96 -7.07 2.07
CA ARG A 149 9.22 -5.93 1.20
C ARG A 149 8.64 -6.23 -0.16
N LEU A 150 7.70 -5.42 -0.61
CA LEU A 150 7.13 -5.52 -1.95
C LEU A 150 8.10 -4.91 -2.97
N ILE A 151 8.43 -5.71 -3.97
CA ILE A 151 9.29 -5.35 -5.09
C ILE A 151 8.39 -5.03 -6.28
N THR A 152 8.45 -3.77 -6.72
CA THR A 152 7.72 -3.27 -7.90
C THR A 152 8.52 -3.50 -9.19
N ASP A 153 9.84 -3.31 -9.14
CA ASP A 153 10.74 -3.42 -10.30
C ASP A 153 11.61 -4.68 -10.24
N LEU A 154 11.20 -5.76 -10.95
CA LEU A 154 11.96 -7.01 -11.02
C LEU A 154 13.36 -6.83 -11.62
N THR A 155 13.48 -6.04 -12.70
CA THR A 155 14.75 -5.81 -13.41
C THR A 155 15.80 -5.09 -12.55
N LYS A 156 15.35 -4.29 -11.59
CA LYS A 156 16.20 -3.60 -10.62
C LYS A 156 16.63 -4.52 -9.47
N TYR A 157 15.77 -5.45 -9.11
CA TYR A 157 15.96 -6.36 -8.01
C TYR A 157 16.88 -7.53 -8.37
N ASP A 158 16.62 -8.21 -9.48
CA ASP A 158 17.43 -9.35 -9.94
C ASP A 158 17.49 -9.36 -11.47
N ARG A 159 18.70 -9.31 -12.01
CA ARG A 159 18.95 -9.34 -13.46
C ARG A 159 18.57 -10.69 -14.10
N THR A 160 18.34 -11.72 -13.29
CA THR A 160 17.95 -13.04 -13.77
C THR A 160 16.42 -13.18 -13.93
N LEU A 161 15.64 -12.41 -13.16
CA LEU A 161 14.17 -12.42 -13.19
C LEU A 161 13.67 -11.32 -14.13
N ASN A 162 13.80 -11.55 -15.44
CA ASN A 162 13.45 -10.55 -16.45
C ASN A 162 11.93 -10.40 -16.65
N SER A 163 11.12 -11.40 -16.25
CA SER A 163 9.66 -11.40 -16.43
C SER A 163 8.94 -11.99 -15.22
N ILE A 164 7.77 -11.42 -14.91
CA ILE A 164 6.82 -11.95 -13.92
C ILE A 164 6.35 -13.37 -14.30
N GLU A 165 6.32 -13.67 -15.59
CA GLU A 165 5.89 -14.98 -16.12
C GLU A 165 6.80 -16.11 -15.63
N ASP A 166 8.11 -15.86 -15.50
CA ASP A 166 9.07 -16.83 -14.99
C ASP A 166 8.82 -17.13 -13.51
N VAL A 167 8.46 -16.09 -12.74
CA VAL A 167 8.07 -16.22 -11.33
C VAL A 167 6.81 -17.08 -11.21
N LEU A 168 5.79 -16.81 -12.03
CA LEU A 168 4.54 -17.57 -12.03
C LEU A 168 4.73 -19.02 -12.47
N LYS A 169 5.51 -19.25 -13.52
CA LYS A 169 5.85 -20.58 -14.00
C LYS A 169 6.60 -21.37 -12.93
N SER A 170 7.54 -20.74 -12.24
CA SER A 170 8.27 -21.36 -11.14
C SER A 170 7.32 -21.68 -9.98
N ALA A 171 6.46 -20.73 -9.60
CA ALA A 171 5.44 -20.92 -8.56
C ALA A 171 4.45 -22.06 -8.84
N ASN A 172 4.09 -22.28 -10.11
CA ASN A 172 3.21 -23.39 -10.49
C ASN A 172 3.92 -24.75 -10.50
N ASN A 173 5.23 -24.77 -10.68
CA ASN A 173 6.02 -25.99 -10.72
C ASN A 173 6.56 -26.40 -9.34
N VAL A 174 6.58 -25.50 -8.35
CA VAL A 174 7.01 -25.84 -7.01
C VAL A 174 5.98 -26.71 -6.28
N GLY A 175 6.39 -27.92 -5.93
CA GLY A 175 5.61 -28.81 -5.06
C GLY A 175 5.61 -28.38 -3.59
N LEU A 176 5.11 -29.25 -2.70
CA LEU A 176 5.21 -29.07 -1.25
C LEU A 176 6.67 -29.02 -0.77
N ASP A 177 6.91 -28.40 0.40
CA ASP A 177 8.24 -28.37 1.02
C ASP A 177 8.71 -29.80 1.33
N ARG A 178 9.90 -30.17 0.84
CA ARG A 178 10.48 -31.51 1.03
C ARG A 178 11.64 -31.44 2.02
N LEU A 179 11.33 -31.08 3.26
CA LEU A 179 12.31 -30.98 4.33
C LEU A 179 12.51 -32.33 4.99
N GLU A 180 13.77 -32.77 5.10
CA GLU A 180 14.12 -34.04 5.73
C GLU A 180 14.08 -33.90 7.26
N HIS A 181 13.00 -34.33 7.89
CA HIS A 181 12.93 -34.35 9.34
C HIS A 181 13.77 -35.49 9.88
N ARG A 182 14.82 -35.15 10.63
CA ARG A 182 15.62 -36.12 11.35
C ARG A 182 14.72 -36.78 12.39
N ARG A 183 14.31 -38.04 12.15
CA ARG A 183 13.63 -38.85 13.18
C ARG A 183 14.53 -38.83 14.41
N ARG A 184 14.04 -38.24 15.52
CA ARG A 184 14.69 -38.38 16.82
C ARG A 184 14.77 -39.88 17.09
N ARG A 185 15.99 -40.38 17.27
CA ARG A 185 16.27 -41.75 17.65
C ARG A 185 16.32 -41.83 19.16
#